data_AF-A0A936JVE8-F1
#
_entry.id   AF-A0A936JVE8-F1
#
_cell.length_a   1.000
_cell.length_b   1.000
_cell.length_c   1.000
_cell.angle_alpha   90.00
_cell.angle_beta   90.00
_cell.angle_gamma   90.00
#
_symmetry.space_group_name_H-M   'P 1'
#
loop_
_entity.id
_entity.type
_entity.pdbx_description
1 polymer ?
#
loop_
_entity_poly.entity_id
_entity_poly.type
_entity_poly.pdbx_seq_one_letter_code
_entity_poly.pdbx_strand_id
1 'polypeptide(L)'
;MLITDEVWETLDPDVFMPSIDAFRCLGMIGTVEAVKVLVDIGKKRDVNSLIEGALAMMSASRPETAVLYMEAAQDASLQAYKRSLFAAVAYELAAQHPALRAEVAAFYTNLLRTAPDELAVRIMVEAACIDDPQTQSALDRFLTTSAEVLREERDEVAEARKGRPWREFAVSFARAIEPPKGAVPTSVNERAMKPKPGRNEACPCGSGKKYKRCCLQ
;
A
#
# COMPACT_ATOMS: atom_id res chain seq x y z
N MET A 1 2.97 13.90 -24.40
CA MET A 1 1.58 13.41 -24.51
C MET A 1 1.05 13.33 -23.09
N LEU A 2 0.28 14.33 -22.66
CA LEU A 2 -0.26 14.37 -21.30
C LEU A 2 -1.40 13.34 -21.23
N ILE A 3 -1.23 12.34 -20.37
CA ILE A 3 -2.29 11.36 -20.10
C ILE A 3 -3.33 12.11 -19.25
N THR A 4 -4.50 12.36 -19.82
CA THR A 4 -5.63 13.00 -19.13
C THR A 4 -6.34 12.00 -18.22
N ASP A 5 -7.11 12.49 -17.24
CA ASP A 5 -7.94 11.66 -16.34
C ASP A 5 -8.87 10.71 -17.11
N GLU A 6 -9.34 11.11 -18.29
CA GLU A 6 -10.20 10.30 -19.18
C GLU A 6 -9.54 8.99 -19.65
N VAL A 7 -8.22 8.94 -19.80
CA VAL A 7 -7.51 7.71 -20.23
C VAL A 7 -7.56 6.65 -19.12
N TRP A 8 -7.59 7.08 -17.86
CA TRP A 8 -7.66 6.16 -16.72
C TRP A 8 -9.06 5.60 -16.49
N GLU A 9 -10.09 6.35 -16.85
CA GLU A 9 -11.50 5.95 -16.74
C GLU A 9 -11.99 5.10 -17.91
N THR A 10 -11.35 5.21 -19.08
CA THR A 10 -11.73 4.48 -20.31
C THR A 10 -11.06 3.11 -20.45
N LEU A 11 -10.05 2.83 -19.61
CA LEU A 11 -9.45 1.51 -19.53
C LEU A 11 -10.33 0.59 -18.68
N ASP A 12 -10.84 -0.46 -19.32
CA ASP A 12 -11.54 -1.56 -18.66
C ASP A 12 -10.75 -1.97 -17.40
N PRO A 13 -11.35 -1.91 -16.19
CA PRO A 13 -10.67 -2.28 -14.96
C PRO A 13 -10.19 -3.74 -14.95
N ASP A 14 -10.73 -4.60 -15.81
CA ASP A 14 -10.28 -5.99 -16.00
C ASP A 14 -9.06 -6.10 -16.95
N VAL A 15 -8.68 -5.03 -17.64
CA VAL A 15 -7.42 -4.92 -18.37
C VAL A 15 -6.34 -4.52 -17.37
N PHE A 16 -5.94 -5.52 -16.59
CA PHE A 16 -5.02 -5.46 -15.43
C PHE A 16 -3.61 -4.91 -15.76
N MET A 17 -3.18 -4.93 -17.03
CA MET A 17 -1.77 -4.78 -17.41
C MET A 17 -1.25 -3.34 -17.69
N PRO A 18 -2.02 -2.41 -18.30
CA PRO A 18 -1.54 -1.05 -18.60
C PRO A 18 -1.30 -0.22 -17.33
N SER A 19 -2.02 -0.50 -16.25
CA SER A 19 -1.88 0.25 -15.00
C SER A 19 -0.56 -0.05 -14.30
N ILE A 20 -0.18 -1.33 -14.16
CA ILE A 20 1.09 -1.74 -13.55
C ILE A 20 2.29 -1.26 -14.36
N ASP A 21 2.22 -1.36 -15.70
CA ASP A 21 3.29 -0.87 -16.56
C ASP A 21 3.42 0.65 -16.50
N ALA A 22 2.31 1.38 -16.35
CA ALA A 22 2.34 2.82 -16.08
C ALA A 22 2.89 3.14 -14.69
N PHE A 23 2.55 2.36 -13.65
CA PHE A 23 3.15 2.46 -12.31
C PHE A 23 4.67 2.27 -12.36
N ARG A 24 5.14 1.27 -13.12
CA ARG A 24 6.57 1.00 -13.32
C ARG A 24 7.25 2.09 -14.14
N CYS A 25 6.61 2.61 -15.18
CA CYS A 25 7.17 3.69 -16.01
C CYS A 25 7.27 5.01 -15.24
N LEU A 26 6.20 5.42 -14.54
CA LEU A 26 6.22 6.54 -13.61
C LEU A 26 7.25 6.31 -12.49
N GLY A 27 7.34 5.06 -12.05
CA GLY A 27 8.40 4.50 -11.23
C GLY A 27 9.79 4.90 -11.72
N MET A 28 10.13 4.48 -12.93
CA MET A 28 11.43 4.73 -13.54
C MET A 28 11.72 6.22 -13.80
N ILE A 29 10.68 7.05 -14.00
CA ILE A 29 10.84 8.50 -14.17
C ILE A 29 11.29 9.16 -12.86
N GLY A 30 10.66 8.79 -11.73
CA GLY A 30 11.09 9.17 -10.37
C GLY A 30 11.17 10.68 -10.11
N THR A 31 10.45 11.50 -10.90
CA THR A 31 10.30 12.94 -10.63
C THR A 31 9.18 13.18 -9.62
N VAL A 32 9.18 14.36 -8.98
CA VAL A 32 8.12 14.77 -8.05
C VAL A 32 6.75 14.71 -8.71
N GLU A 33 6.63 15.12 -9.98
CA GLU A 33 5.39 15.08 -10.75
C GLU A 33 4.92 13.65 -11.02
N ALA A 34 5.85 12.75 -11.34
CA ALA A 34 5.51 11.34 -11.54
C ALA A 34 5.03 10.70 -10.24
N VAL A 35 5.67 11.00 -9.11
CA VAL A 35 5.26 10.50 -7.80
C VAL A 35 3.91 11.06 -7.36
N LYS A 36 3.59 12.33 -7.67
CA LYS A 36 2.24 12.89 -7.44
C LYS A 36 1.17 12.06 -8.14
N VAL A 37 1.38 11.75 -9.43
CA VAL A 37 0.46 10.91 -10.20
C VAL A 37 0.34 9.51 -9.58
N LEU A 38 1.45 8.92 -9.16
CA LEU A 38 1.44 7.61 -8.48
C LEU A 38 0.65 7.63 -7.18
N VAL A 39 0.83 8.66 -6.35
CA VAL A 39 0.07 8.84 -5.10
C VAL A 39 -1.42 9.01 -5.40
N ASP A 40 -1.80 9.82 -6.38
CA ASP A 40 -3.20 10.04 -6.74
C ASP A 40 -3.87 8.78 -7.27
N ILE A 41 -3.17 7.99 -8.10
CA ILE A 41 -3.69 6.68 -8.55
C ILE A 41 -3.84 5.75 -7.34
N GLY A 42 -2.85 5.73 -6.43
CA GLY A 42 -2.90 4.90 -5.23
C GLY A 42 -4.06 5.25 -4.28
N LYS A 43 -4.43 6.52 -4.19
CA LYS A 43 -5.62 6.96 -3.45
C LYS A 43 -6.91 6.41 -4.06
N LYS A 44 -7.04 6.44 -5.40
CA LYS A 44 -8.27 6.08 -6.13
C LYS A 44 -8.47 4.57 -6.32
N ARG A 45 -7.41 3.77 -6.46
CA ARG A 45 -7.48 2.33 -6.78
C ARG A 45 -7.89 1.46 -5.58
N ASP A 46 -8.33 0.23 -5.83
CA ASP A 46 -8.56 -0.74 -4.76
C ASP A 46 -7.26 -1.16 -4.07
N VAL A 47 -7.40 -1.72 -2.87
CA VAL A 47 -6.29 -2.13 -1.99
C VAL A 47 -5.41 -3.22 -2.61
N ASN A 48 -5.99 -4.16 -3.36
CA ASN A 48 -5.24 -5.26 -3.97
C ASN A 48 -4.32 -4.76 -5.09
N SER A 49 -4.78 -3.78 -5.86
CA SER A 49 -4.01 -3.07 -6.89
C SER A 49 -2.89 -2.20 -6.29
N LEU A 50 -3.06 -1.74 -5.05
CA LEU A 50 -2.11 -0.87 -4.36
C LEU A 50 -0.87 -1.63 -3.88
N ILE A 51 -1.00 -2.91 -3.53
CA ILE A 51 0.13 -3.78 -3.12
C ILE A 51 1.17 -3.88 -4.24
N GLU A 52 0.71 -4.16 -5.46
CA GLU A 52 1.58 -4.24 -6.63
C GLU A 52 2.13 -2.86 -7.02
N GLY A 53 1.32 -1.80 -6.83
CA GLY A 53 1.72 -0.41 -7.04
C GLY A 53 2.78 0.08 -6.05
N ALA A 54 2.76 -0.36 -4.79
CA ALA A 54 3.64 0.18 -3.76
C ALA A 54 5.12 -0.27 -3.93
N LEU A 55 5.39 -1.43 -4.54
CA LEU A 55 6.75 -1.79 -5.00
C LEU A 55 7.25 -0.82 -6.09
N ALA A 56 6.37 -0.43 -7.01
CA ALA A 56 6.68 0.53 -8.05
C ALA A 56 6.87 1.95 -7.48
N MET A 57 6.08 2.33 -6.47
CA MET A 57 6.24 3.58 -5.73
C MET A 57 7.60 3.63 -5.05
N MET A 58 8.01 2.58 -4.33
CA MET A 58 9.35 2.52 -3.71
C MET A 58 10.46 2.64 -4.74
N SER A 59 10.34 1.96 -5.88
CA SER A 59 11.34 2.04 -6.97
C SER A 59 11.44 3.43 -7.60
N ALA A 60 10.37 4.23 -7.53
CA ALA A 60 10.31 5.62 -8.01
C ALA A 60 10.87 6.63 -7.03
N SER A 61 10.78 6.29 -5.76
CA SER A 61 10.79 7.28 -4.70
C SER A 61 12.19 7.85 -4.55
N ARG A 62 12.23 9.17 -4.40
CA ARG A 62 13.43 9.92 -4.05
C ARG A 62 13.20 10.66 -2.74
N PRO A 63 14.26 11.08 -2.04
CA PRO A 63 14.10 11.75 -0.75
C PRO A 63 13.12 12.93 -0.79
N GLU A 64 13.14 13.69 -1.88
CA GLU A 64 12.33 14.90 -2.07
C GLU A 64 10.83 14.59 -2.20
N THR A 65 10.47 13.33 -2.43
CA THR A 65 9.07 12.89 -2.59
C THR A 65 8.44 12.38 -1.30
N ALA A 66 9.23 12.24 -0.22
CA ALA A 66 8.75 11.73 1.07
C ALA A 66 7.51 12.47 1.59
N VAL A 67 7.46 13.79 1.40
CA VAL A 67 6.33 14.64 1.83
C VAL A 67 5.01 14.21 1.21
N LEU A 68 4.99 13.77 -0.06
CA LEU A 68 3.78 13.35 -0.75
C LEU A 68 3.17 12.09 -0.13
N TYR A 69 4.03 11.16 0.31
CA TYR A 69 3.63 9.95 1.02
C TYR A 69 3.14 10.26 2.44
N MET A 70 3.82 11.14 3.15
CA MET A 70 3.40 11.58 4.49
C MET A 70 2.06 12.33 4.47
N GLU A 71 1.80 13.16 3.45
CA GLU A 71 0.51 13.82 3.24
C GLU A 71 -0.60 12.79 2.95
N ALA A 72 -0.34 11.82 2.06
CA ALA A 72 -1.31 10.77 1.75
C ALA A 72 -1.62 9.87 2.95
N ALA A 73 -0.63 9.57 3.81
CA ALA A 73 -0.85 8.81 5.04
C ALA A 73 -1.67 9.60 6.09
N GLN A 74 -1.67 10.93 6.04
CA GLN A 74 -2.45 11.80 6.92
C GLN A 74 -3.88 12.06 6.43
N ASP A 75 -4.19 11.70 5.18
CA ASP A 75 -5.52 11.87 4.61
C ASP A 75 -6.55 10.97 5.30
N ALA A 76 -7.35 11.56 6.20
CA ALA A 76 -8.36 10.85 6.97
C ALA A 76 -9.54 10.33 6.13
N SER A 77 -9.67 10.74 4.86
CA SER A 77 -10.67 10.19 3.94
C SER A 77 -10.32 8.80 3.42
N LEU A 78 -9.05 8.38 3.59
CA LEU A 78 -8.56 7.08 3.15
C LEU A 78 -8.68 6.03 4.25
N GLN A 79 -8.85 4.78 3.84
CA GLN A 79 -8.84 3.62 4.73
C GLN A 79 -7.47 3.48 5.42
N ALA A 80 -7.47 3.01 6.68
CA ALA A 80 -6.26 2.80 7.48
C ALA A 80 -5.23 1.94 6.74
N TYR A 81 -5.69 0.90 6.02
CA TYR A 81 -4.83 0.07 5.17
C TYR A 81 -4.00 0.89 4.16
N LYS A 82 -4.65 1.72 3.34
CA LYS A 82 -3.96 2.54 2.33
C LYS A 82 -3.00 3.53 2.96
N ARG A 83 -3.43 4.15 4.06
CA ARG A 83 -2.60 5.09 4.81
C ARG A 83 -1.34 4.43 5.36
N SER A 84 -1.45 3.19 5.82
CA SER A 84 -0.29 2.41 6.31
C SER A 84 0.73 2.13 5.20
N LEU A 85 0.28 1.89 3.95
CA LEU A 85 1.20 1.71 2.82
C LEU A 85 1.98 2.98 2.48
N PHE A 86 1.32 4.15 2.47
CA PHE A 86 2.03 5.41 2.25
C PHE A 86 3.01 5.72 3.40
N ALA A 87 2.63 5.44 4.65
CA ALA A 87 3.53 5.57 5.79
C ALA A 87 4.77 4.66 5.65
N ALA A 88 4.57 3.41 5.24
CA ALA A 88 5.67 2.46 5.02
C ALA A 88 6.65 2.93 3.93
N VAL A 89 6.16 3.53 2.84
CA VAL A 89 7.04 4.11 1.80
C VAL A 89 7.86 5.29 2.37
N ALA A 90 7.24 6.16 3.19
CA ALA A 90 7.96 7.24 3.85
C ALA A 90 9.03 6.73 4.84
N TYR A 91 8.72 5.67 5.60
CA TYR A 91 9.69 5.00 6.48
C TYR A 91 10.87 4.42 5.69
N GLU A 92 10.60 3.72 4.59
CA GLU A 92 11.64 3.11 3.76
C GLU A 92 12.58 4.17 3.18
N LEU A 93 12.04 5.32 2.74
CA LEU A 93 12.85 6.45 2.31
C LEU A 93 13.77 6.96 3.43
N ALA A 94 13.28 7.08 4.67
CA ALA A 94 14.12 7.48 5.79
C ALA A 94 15.12 6.41 6.25
N ALA A 95 14.82 5.12 6.02
CA ALA A 95 15.77 4.04 6.24
C ALA A 95 16.99 4.20 5.32
N GLN A 96 16.75 4.42 4.02
CA GLN A 96 17.77 4.61 2.98
C GLN A 96 18.44 6.00 3.03
N HIS A 97 17.74 7.02 3.50
CA HIS A 97 18.20 8.40 3.48
C HIS A 97 18.15 9.04 4.89
N PRO A 98 19.27 9.02 5.63
CA PRO A 98 19.33 9.52 7.01
C PRO A 98 18.86 10.97 7.20
N ALA A 99 18.96 11.81 6.17
CA ALA A 99 18.50 13.20 6.19
C ALA A 99 16.99 13.34 6.45
N LEU A 100 16.19 12.33 6.12
CA LEU A 100 14.73 12.34 6.31
C LEU A 100 14.28 11.86 7.70
N ARG A 101 15.17 11.24 8.48
CA ARG A 101 14.79 10.49 9.70
C ARG A 101 14.08 11.36 10.74
N ALA A 102 14.55 12.59 10.94
CA ALA A 102 13.93 13.51 11.90
C ALA A 102 12.50 13.89 11.49
N GLU A 103 12.29 14.16 10.19
CA GLU A 103 10.97 14.52 9.65
C GLU A 103 10.01 13.33 9.71
N VAL A 104 10.47 12.15 9.29
CA VAL A 104 9.66 10.92 9.32
C VAL A 104 9.34 10.49 10.76
N ALA A 105 10.27 10.64 11.71
CA ALA A 105 10.01 10.36 13.12
C ALA A 105 8.91 11.29 13.69
N ALA A 106 8.96 12.59 13.37
CA ALA A 106 7.92 13.54 13.78
C ALA A 106 6.55 13.18 13.16
N PHE A 107 6.54 12.75 11.90
CA PHE A 107 5.34 12.27 11.21
C PHE A 107 4.75 11.01 11.88
N TYR A 108 5.57 9.99 12.18
CA TYR A 108 5.12 8.78 12.88
C TYR A 108 4.61 9.08 14.30
N THR A 109 5.30 9.97 15.02
CA THR A 109 4.85 10.47 16.32
C THR A 109 3.46 11.09 16.24
N ASN A 110 3.19 11.88 15.19
CA ASN A 110 1.87 12.47 14.98
C ASN A 110 0.81 11.39 14.69
N LEU A 111 1.08 10.45 13.79
CA LEU A 111 0.14 9.36 13.48
C LEU A 111 -0.22 8.55 14.73
N LEU A 112 0.75 8.16 15.56
CA LEU A 112 0.49 7.43 16.81
C LEU A 112 -0.37 8.20 17.81
N ARG A 113 -0.40 9.54 17.73
CA ARG A 113 -1.17 10.39 18.65
C ARG A 113 -2.56 10.71 18.14
N THR A 114 -2.76 10.77 16.82
CA THR A 114 -3.97 11.34 16.22
C THR A 114 -4.73 10.39 15.32
N ALA A 115 -4.11 9.31 14.84
CA ALA A 115 -4.77 8.35 13.96
C ALA A 115 -5.70 7.41 14.73
N PRO A 116 -6.70 6.81 14.06
CA PRO A 116 -7.44 5.69 14.61
C PRO A 116 -6.53 4.52 14.99
N ASP A 117 -6.92 3.76 16.02
CA ASP A 117 -6.17 2.59 16.51
C ASP A 117 -5.86 1.60 15.38
N GLU A 118 -6.79 1.35 14.45
CA GLU A 118 -6.57 0.49 13.28
C GLU A 118 -5.32 0.88 12.47
N LEU A 119 -5.07 2.17 12.26
CA LEU A 119 -3.86 2.63 11.57
C LEU A 119 -2.63 2.51 12.48
N ALA A 120 -2.76 2.87 13.76
CA ALA A 120 -1.67 2.81 14.72
C ALA A 120 -1.15 1.36 14.91
N VAL A 121 -2.05 0.36 14.97
CA VAL A 121 -1.71 -1.07 14.99
C VAL A 121 -0.90 -1.47 13.75
N ARG A 122 -1.21 -0.90 12.57
CA ARG A 122 -0.52 -1.24 11.33
C ARG A 122 0.91 -0.69 11.25
N ILE A 123 1.15 0.48 11.84
CA ILE A 123 2.43 1.20 11.74
C ILE A 123 3.36 1.01 12.94
N MET A 124 2.91 0.29 13.98
CA MET A 124 3.62 0.21 15.26
C MET A 124 4.98 -0.49 15.15
N VAL A 125 5.16 -1.40 14.18
CA VAL A 125 6.42 -2.13 13.97
C VAL A 125 7.47 -1.21 13.35
N GLU A 126 7.09 -0.40 12.37
CA GLU A 126 7.93 0.68 11.83
C GLU A 126 8.30 1.65 12.95
N ALA A 127 7.30 2.12 13.72
CA ALA A 127 7.53 3.03 14.84
C ALA A 127 8.50 2.45 15.87
N ALA A 128 8.44 1.14 16.13
CA ALA A 128 9.36 0.45 17.02
C ALA A 128 10.82 0.51 16.53
N CYS A 129 11.03 0.57 15.21
CA CYS A 129 12.35 0.67 14.58
C CYS A 129 12.86 2.11 14.45
N ILE A 130 12.05 3.13 14.77
CA ILE A 130 12.45 4.54 14.74
C ILE A 130 13.14 4.89 16.06
N ASP A 131 14.44 5.15 16.00
CA ASP A 131 15.25 5.59 17.15
C ASP A 131 15.09 7.09 17.40
N ASP A 132 13.86 7.48 17.75
CA ASP A 132 13.50 8.82 18.19
C ASP A 132 12.70 8.74 19.52
N PRO A 133 13.12 9.45 20.58
CA PRO A 133 12.46 9.36 21.89
C PRO A 133 10.98 9.74 21.89
N GLN A 134 10.56 10.69 21.04
CA GLN A 134 9.15 11.12 21.00
C GLN A 134 8.27 10.04 20.35
N THR A 135 8.79 9.41 19.30
CA THR A 135 8.15 8.28 18.62
C THR A 135 8.01 7.09 19.57
N GLN A 136 9.08 6.74 20.29
CA GLN A 136 9.05 5.63 21.26
C GLN A 136 8.07 5.91 22.42
N SER A 137 8.04 7.13 22.94
CA SER A 137 7.09 7.52 23.99
C SER A 137 5.63 7.48 23.51
N ALA A 138 5.37 7.92 22.27
CA ALA A 138 4.04 7.83 21.66
C ALA A 138 3.61 6.37 21.46
N LEU A 139 4.53 5.51 21.01
CA LEU A 139 4.29 4.09 20.83
C LEU A 139 4.02 3.40 22.17
N ASP A 140 4.81 3.64 23.21
CA ASP A 140 4.57 3.06 24.53
C ASP A 140 3.20 3.46 25.09
N ARG A 141 2.83 4.74 24.94
CA ARG A 141 1.49 5.21 25.31
C ARG A 141 0.42 4.43 24.56
N PHE A 142 0.51 4.35 23.23
CA PHE A 142 -0.45 3.63 22.39
C PHE A 142 -0.59 2.16 22.82
N LEU A 143 0.53 1.45 23.00
CA LEU A 143 0.54 0.07 23.48
C LEU A 143 -0.14 -0.06 24.85
N THR A 144 0.04 0.88 25.77
CA THR A 144 -0.59 0.80 27.10
C THR A 144 -2.09 1.12 27.10
N THR A 145 -2.54 2.00 26.19
CA THR A 145 -3.91 2.53 26.25
C THR A 145 -4.88 1.87 25.28
N SER A 146 -4.38 1.31 24.16
CA SER A 146 -5.24 0.68 23.16
C SER A 146 -5.66 -0.73 23.58
N ALA A 147 -6.97 -0.98 23.52
CA ALA A 147 -7.55 -2.31 23.72
C ALA A 147 -7.47 -3.19 22.45
N GLU A 148 -7.18 -2.58 21.29
CA GLU A 148 -7.09 -3.30 20.01
C GLU A 148 -5.77 -4.08 19.87
N VAL A 149 -4.72 -3.65 20.56
CA VAL A 149 -3.38 -4.25 20.46
C VAL A 149 -3.35 -5.62 21.15
N LEU A 150 -3.19 -6.66 20.34
CA LEU A 150 -3.10 -8.05 20.78
C LEU A 150 -1.76 -8.35 21.48
N ARG A 151 -1.69 -9.47 22.22
CA ARG A 151 -0.45 -9.89 22.88
C ARG A 151 0.67 -10.16 21.86
N GLU A 152 0.37 -10.90 20.80
CA GLU A 152 1.31 -11.24 19.73
C GLU A 152 1.91 -9.99 19.09
N GLU A 153 1.09 -8.95 18.91
CA GLU A 153 1.50 -7.66 18.36
C GLU A 153 2.48 -6.91 19.26
N ARG A 154 2.32 -7.02 20.59
CA ARG A 154 3.26 -6.46 21.56
C ARG A 154 4.61 -7.18 21.50
N ASP A 155 4.57 -8.49 21.34
CA ASP A 155 5.77 -9.32 21.21
C ASP A 155 6.55 -8.94 19.94
N GLU A 156 5.85 -8.71 18.82
CA GLU A 156 6.47 -8.23 17.57
C GLU A 156 7.15 -6.86 17.72
N VAL A 157 6.50 -5.91 18.41
CA VAL A 157 7.11 -4.61 18.72
C VAL A 157 8.35 -4.78 19.60
N ALA A 158 8.28 -5.65 20.61
CA ALA A 158 9.43 -5.94 21.48
C ALA A 158 10.59 -6.57 20.71
N GLU A 159 10.33 -7.48 19.77
CA GLU A 159 11.36 -8.04 18.89
C GLU A 159 11.93 -7.01 17.92
N ALA A 160 11.08 -6.16 17.33
CA ALA A 160 11.51 -5.10 16.41
C ALA A 160 12.51 -4.13 17.08
N ARG A 161 12.26 -3.76 18.35
CA ARG A 161 13.17 -2.90 19.16
C ARG A 161 14.55 -3.51 19.42
N LYS A 162 14.69 -4.84 19.38
CA LYS A 162 16.01 -5.50 19.51
C LYS A 162 16.85 -5.40 18.24
N GLY A 163 16.21 -5.06 17.12
CA GLY A 163 16.84 -4.91 15.83
C GLY A 163 17.69 -3.65 15.70
N ARG A 164 18.27 -3.48 14.51
CA ARG A 164 18.93 -2.22 14.15
C ARG A 164 17.86 -1.15 13.89
N PRO A 165 17.99 0.08 14.42
CA PRO A 165 17.14 1.19 14.03
C PRO A 165 17.14 1.42 12.53
N TRP A 166 16.02 1.88 11.98
CA TRP A 166 15.91 2.22 10.57
C TRP A 166 16.34 1.06 9.65
N ARG A 167 16.06 -0.18 10.05
CA ARG A 167 16.38 -1.36 9.24
C ARG A 167 15.55 -1.33 7.96
N GLU A 168 16.20 -1.51 6.82
CA GLU A 168 15.57 -1.61 5.49
C GLU A 168 14.49 -2.69 5.49
N PHE A 169 13.31 -2.29 5.02
CA PHE A 169 12.02 -2.88 5.33
C PHE A 169 11.52 -3.80 4.22
N ALA A 170 12.40 -4.50 3.51
CA ALA A 170 11.96 -5.58 2.60
C ALA A 170 11.09 -6.63 3.33
N VAL A 171 11.12 -6.67 4.67
CA VAL A 171 10.37 -7.54 5.57
C VAL A 171 9.03 -6.95 6.02
N SER A 172 8.95 -5.63 6.19
CA SER A 172 7.80 -4.95 6.75
C SER A 172 6.61 -4.74 5.78
N PHE A 173 6.92 -4.64 4.50
CA PHE A 173 5.95 -4.62 3.41
C PHE A 173 5.10 -5.90 3.38
N ALA A 174 5.66 -7.05 3.79
CA ALA A 174 4.91 -8.31 3.91
C ALA A 174 3.78 -8.23 4.94
N ARG A 175 3.97 -7.50 6.05
CA ARG A 175 2.95 -7.27 7.08
C ARG A 175 1.87 -6.29 6.62
N ALA A 176 2.25 -5.26 5.84
CA ALA A 176 1.29 -4.35 5.24
C ALA A 176 0.41 -5.06 4.20
N ILE A 177 0.97 -6.04 3.46
CA ILE A 177 0.27 -6.88 2.48
C ILE A 177 -0.64 -7.92 3.12
N GLU A 178 -0.36 -8.39 4.33
CA GLU A 178 -1.19 -9.39 4.98
C GLU A 178 -2.61 -8.84 5.27
N PRO A 179 -3.67 -9.56 4.84
CA PRO A 179 -5.04 -9.20 5.19
C PRO A 179 -5.22 -9.33 6.72
N PRO A 180 -6.06 -8.48 7.35
CA PRO A 180 -6.25 -8.53 8.79
C PRO A 180 -6.72 -9.91 9.26
N LYS A 181 -6.15 -10.42 10.37
CA LYS A 181 -6.56 -11.67 11.00
C LYS A 181 -8.07 -11.60 11.32
N GLY A 182 -8.86 -12.50 10.73
CA GLY A 182 -10.31 -12.55 10.93
C GLY A 182 -11.15 -11.81 9.88
N ALA A 183 -10.53 -11.15 8.89
CA ALA A 183 -11.24 -10.86 7.66
C ALA A 183 -11.60 -12.21 7.00
N VAL A 184 -12.89 -12.56 7.02
CA VAL A 184 -13.46 -13.35 5.93
C VAL A 184 -12.93 -12.68 4.67
N PRO A 185 -12.31 -13.39 3.70
CA PRO A 185 -12.00 -12.79 2.42
C PRO A 185 -13.30 -12.15 2.01
N THR A 186 -13.35 -10.80 2.03
CA THR A 186 -14.57 -10.09 1.67
C THR A 186 -14.73 -10.56 0.27
N SER A 187 -15.71 -11.45 0.10
CA SER A 187 -15.85 -12.24 -1.10
C SER A 187 -15.64 -11.22 -2.17
N VAL A 188 -14.61 -11.45 -2.98
CA VAL A 188 -14.53 -10.84 -4.29
C VAL A 188 -15.98 -10.82 -4.73
N ASN A 189 -16.44 -9.69 -5.24
CA ASN A 189 -17.57 -9.79 -6.14
C ASN A 189 -17.04 -10.60 -7.35
N GLU A 190 -16.71 -11.89 -7.16
CA GLU A 190 -17.33 -13.03 -7.79
C GLU A 190 -18.82 -12.72 -7.97
N ARG A 191 -19.11 -11.71 -8.80
CA ARG A 191 -20.03 -11.93 -9.90
C ARG A 191 -19.49 -13.21 -10.50
N ALA A 192 -20.13 -14.31 -10.11
CA ALA A 192 -19.77 -15.67 -10.44
C ALA A 192 -18.94 -15.64 -11.72
N MET A 193 -17.63 -15.87 -11.63
CA MET A 193 -16.87 -16.15 -12.84
C MET A 193 -17.64 -17.28 -13.47
N LYS A 194 -18.46 -16.96 -14.48
CA LYS A 194 -19.26 -17.95 -15.17
C LYS A 194 -18.24 -19.01 -15.55
N PRO A 195 -18.46 -20.28 -15.19
CA PRO A 195 -17.47 -21.32 -15.41
C PRO A 195 -16.95 -21.16 -16.83
N LYS A 196 -15.61 -21.05 -16.97
CA LYS A 196 -14.99 -20.82 -18.27
C LYS A 196 -15.60 -21.82 -19.24
N PRO A 197 -16.24 -21.36 -20.34
CA PRO A 197 -17.02 -22.25 -21.18
C PRO A 197 -16.14 -23.40 -21.64
N GLY A 198 -16.69 -24.61 -21.61
CA GLY A 198 -15.99 -25.79 -22.09
C GLY A 198 -15.50 -25.54 -23.51
N ARG A 199 -14.32 -26.07 -23.87
CA ARG A 199 -13.65 -25.81 -25.17
C ARG A 199 -14.58 -26.04 -26.39
N ASN A 200 -15.60 -26.89 -26.26
CA ASN A 200 -16.60 -27.17 -27.31
C ASN A 200 -17.96 -26.46 -27.15
N GLU A 201 -18.19 -25.69 -26.08
CA GLU A 201 -19.44 -24.97 -25.82
C GLU A 201 -19.57 -23.69 -26.66
N ALA A 202 -20.76 -23.10 -26.68
CA ALA A 202 -21.01 -21.85 -27.39
C ALA A 202 -20.14 -20.72 -26.82
N CYS A 203 -19.57 -19.92 -27.72
CA CYS A 203 -18.66 -18.84 -27.36
C CYS A 203 -19.43 -17.69 -26.68
N PRO A 204 -18.96 -17.17 -25.53
CA PRO A 204 -19.68 -16.15 -24.76
C PRO A 204 -19.73 -14.77 -25.44
N CYS A 205 -18.97 -14.56 -26.52
CA CYS A 205 -19.04 -13.34 -27.33
C CYS A 205 -20.28 -13.25 -28.24
N GLY A 206 -21.17 -14.26 -28.21
CA GLY A 206 -22.43 -14.25 -28.97
C GLY A 206 -22.31 -14.64 -30.45
N SER A 207 -21.14 -15.12 -30.89
CA SER A 207 -20.88 -15.47 -32.30
C SER A 207 -21.59 -16.74 -32.80
N GLY A 208 -22.20 -17.52 -31.90
CA GLY A 208 -22.80 -18.83 -32.21
C GLY A 208 -21.79 -19.95 -32.50
N LYS A 209 -20.48 -19.67 -32.50
CA LYS A 209 -19.42 -20.66 -32.75
C LYS A 209 -18.99 -21.35 -31.45
N LYS A 210 -18.35 -22.52 -31.57
CA LYS A 210 -17.70 -23.21 -30.42
C LYS A 210 -16.52 -22.38 -29.90
N TYR A 211 -16.34 -22.30 -28.58
CA TYR A 211 -15.35 -21.46 -27.92
C TYR A 211 -13.92 -21.66 -28.48
N LYS A 212 -13.51 -22.91 -28.73
CA LYS A 212 -12.19 -23.23 -29.35
C LYS A 212 -11.94 -22.71 -30.75
N ARG A 213 -12.98 -22.29 -31.48
CA ARG A 213 -12.89 -21.79 -32.86
C ARG A 213 -13.27 -20.32 -32.97
N CYS A 214 -13.29 -19.61 -31.84
CA CYS A 214 -13.65 -18.20 -31.80
C CYS A 214 -12.64 -17.45 -30.93
N CYS A 215 -12.89 -17.31 -29.63
CA CYS A 215 -12.06 -16.51 -28.73
C CYS A 215 -10.84 -17.24 -28.15
N LEU A 216 -10.64 -18.52 -28.47
CA LEU A 216 -9.50 -19.33 -28.01
C LEU A 216 -8.51 -19.66 -29.15
N GLN A 217 -8.62 -18.99 -30.30
CA GLN A 217 -7.73 -19.17 -31.43
C GLN A 217 -6.43 -18.38 -31.25
#